data_AF-A0AAD3N8A7-F1
#
_entry.id   AF-A0AAD3N8A7-F1
#
_cell.length_a   1.000
_cell.length_b   1.000
_cell.length_c   1.000
_cell.angle_alpha   90.00
_cell.angle_beta   90.00
_cell.angle_gamma   90.00
#
_symmetry.space_group_name_H-M   'P 1'
#
loop_
_entity.id
_entity.type
_entity.pdbx_description
1 polymer ?
#
loop_
_entity_poly.entity_id
_entity_poly.type
_entity_poly.pdbx_seq_one_letter_code
_entity_poly.pdbx_strand_id
1 'polypeptide(L)'
;MEIDQCLLESLPIGQRQRLVRRMRCDQIRAYYEREKSLQRQQGAVKVRAPPTHRKKHHVHFSVTDVIQDAIIRHDDKEVLRLLKDGTDLNSPISSGGSLL
;
A
#
# COMPACT_ATOMS: atom_id res chain seq x y z
N MET A 1 -23.43 -15.43 3.52
CA MET A 1 -24.43 -16.46 3.82
C MET A 1 -23.70 -17.72 4.22
N GLU A 2 -24.04 -18.22 5.40
CA GLU A 2 -23.61 -19.51 5.91
C GLU A 2 -24.73 -20.51 5.65
N ILE A 3 -24.37 -21.73 5.26
CA ILE A 3 -25.31 -22.83 5.10
C ILE A 3 -25.11 -23.78 6.27
N ASP A 4 -26.20 -24.32 6.80
CA ASP A 4 -26.14 -25.36 7.81
C ASP A 4 -25.43 -26.60 7.25
N GLN A 5 -24.37 -27.03 7.93
CA GLN A 5 -23.51 -28.13 7.50
C GLN A 5 -24.27 -29.44 7.45
N CYS A 6 -25.17 -29.68 8.41
CA CYS A 6 -26.01 -30.88 8.44
C CYS A 6 -26.94 -30.96 7.22
N LEU A 7 -27.52 -29.82 6.81
CA LEU A 7 -28.32 -29.72 5.61
C LEU A 7 -27.49 -29.98 4.34
N LEU A 8 -26.28 -29.42 4.27
CA LEU A 8 -25.40 -29.60 3.12
C LEU A 8 -24.93 -31.05 2.94
N GLU A 9 -24.67 -31.76 4.03
CA GLU A 9 -24.22 -33.16 4.06
C GLU A 9 -25.34 -34.14 3.70
N SER A 10 -26.60 -33.80 3.96
CA SER A 10 -27.75 -34.63 3.55
C SER A 10 -28.00 -34.64 2.03
N LEU A 11 -27.47 -33.66 1.29
CA LEU A 11 -27.67 -33.57 -0.15
C LEU A 11 -26.80 -34.59 -0.91
N PRO A 12 -27.33 -35.19 -2.00
CA PRO A 12 -26.54 -35.92 -2.99
C PRO A 12 -25.36 -35.10 -3.52
N ILE A 13 -24.25 -35.77 -3.82
CA ILE A 13 -22.97 -35.12 -4.15
C ILE A 13 -23.09 -34.07 -5.26
N GLY A 14 -23.85 -34.35 -6.32
CA GLY A 14 -24.04 -33.40 -7.42
C GLY A 14 -24.82 -32.15 -7.03
N GLN A 15 -25.81 -32.28 -6.13
CA GLN A 15 -26.56 -31.13 -5.61
C GLN A 15 -25.67 -30.29 -4.68
N ARG A 16 -24.92 -30.94 -3.79
CA ARG A 16 -23.95 -30.31 -2.89
C ARG A 16 -22.92 -29.48 -3.65
N GLN A 17 -22.30 -30.07 -4.67
CA GLN A 17 -21.30 -29.39 -5.49
C GLN A 17 -21.88 -28.17 -6.23
N ARG A 18 -23.08 -28.30 -6.83
CA ARG A 18 -23.73 -27.18 -7.51
C ARG A 18 -24.04 -26.04 -6.54
N LEU A 19 -24.55 -26.37 -5.35
CA LEU A 19 -24.89 -25.40 -4.32
C LEU A 19 -23.66 -24.64 -3.82
N VAL A 20 -22.59 -25.35 -3.43
CA VAL A 20 -21.35 -24.72 -2.95
C VAL A 20 -20.72 -23.84 -4.03
N ARG A 21 -20.69 -24.30 -5.28
CA ARG A 21 -20.19 -23.49 -6.41
C ARG A 21 -21.01 -22.21 -6.58
N ARG A 22 -22.35 -22.31 -6.56
CA ARG A 22 -23.24 -21.15 -6.65
C ARG A 22 -23.01 -20.18 -5.50
N MET A 23 -22.99 -20.68 -4.27
CA MET A 23 -22.75 -19.88 -3.06
C MET A 23 -21.39 -19.17 -3.12
N ARG A 24 -20.34 -19.86 -3.57
CA ARG A 24 -19.01 -19.25 -3.73
C ARG A 24 -19.03 -18.13 -4.76
N CYS A 25 -19.68 -18.34 -5.91
CA CYS A 25 -19.85 -17.29 -6.92
C CYS A 25 -20.62 -16.08 -6.36
N ASP A 26 -21.69 -16.33 -5.60
CA ASP A 26 -22.49 -15.26 -5.00
C ASP A 26 -21.71 -14.49 -3.93
N GLN A 27 -20.90 -15.17 -3.10
CA GLN A 27 -19.99 -14.53 -2.14
C GLN A 27 -18.97 -13.62 -2.84
N ILE A 28 -18.33 -14.12 -3.91
CA ILE A 28 -17.36 -13.36 -4.69
C ILE A 28 -18.03 -12.15 -5.34
N ARG A 29 -19.22 -12.33 -5.93
CA ARG A 29 -19.99 -11.22 -6.52
C ARG A 29 -20.34 -10.16 -5.49
N ALA A 30 -20.87 -10.56 -4.34
CA ALA A 30 -21.23 -9.65 -3.26
C ALA A 30 -20.03 -8.89 -2.69
N TYR A 31 -18.85 -9.53 -2.63
CA TYR A 31 -17.61 -8.86 -2.27
C TYR A 31 -17.27 -7.75 -3.28
N TYR A 32 -17.21 -8.07 -4.57
CA TYR A 32 -16.88 -7.07 -5.59
C TYR A 32 -17.94 -5.97 -5.73
N GLU A 33 -19.22 -6.27 -5.53
CA GLU A 33 -20.27 -5.27 -5.50
C GLU A 33 -20.13 -4.30 -4.32
N ARG A 34 -19.77 -4.80 -3.13
CA ARG A 34 -19.44 -3.95 -1.99
C ARG A 34 -18.22 -3.08 -2.28
N GLU A 35 -17.13 -3.65 -2.80
CA GLU A 35 -15.93 -2.89 -3.17
C GLU A 35 -16.25 -1.79 -4.18
N LYS A 36 -17.03 -2.12 -5.22
CA LYS A 36 -17.50 -1.15 -6.23
C LYS A 36 -18.39 -0.06 -5.62
N SER A 37 -19.25 -0.43 -4.67
CA SER A 37 -20.15 0.52 -3.98
C SER A 37 -19.39 1.44 -3.05
N LEU A 38 -18.41 0.93 -2.30
CA LEU A 38 -17.49 1.72 -1.48
C LEU A 38 -16.64 2.66 -2.34
N GLN A 39 -16.13 2.18 -3.48
CA GLN A 39 -15.42 3.01 -4.44
C GLN A 39 -16.31 4.12 -5.03
N ARG A 40 -17.58 3.82 -5.36
CA ARG A 40 -18.54 4.82 -5.82
C ARG A 40 -18.93 5.82 -4.74
N GLN A 41 -19.12 5.39 -3.49
CA GLN A 41 -19.37 6.30 -2.37
C GLN A 41 -18.17 7.23 -2.14
N GLN A 42 -16.95 6.69 -2.14
CA GLN A 42 -15.73 7.50 -2.07
C GLN A 42 -15.51 8.37 -3.30
N GLY A 43 -15.95 7.94 -4.48
CA GLY A 43 -15.87 8.67 -5.75
C GLY A 43 -16.94 9.77 -5.88
N ALA A 44 -18.15 9.54 -5.38
CA ALA A 44 -19.25 10.51 -5.40
C ALA A 44 -19.03 11.65 -4.40
N VAL A 45 -18.40 11.38 -3.26
CA VAL A 45 -17.96 12.43 -2.31
C VAL A 45 -16.78 13.24 -2.87
N LYS A 46 -16.05 12.72 -3.87
CA LYS A 46 -14.87 13.36 -4.48
C LYS A 46 -15.13 14.11 -5.79
N VAL A 47 -16.38 14.29 -6.23
CA VAL A 47 -16.68 15.08 -7.45
C VAL A 47 -16.50 16.60 -7.24
N ARG A 48 -16.10 17.07 -6.05
CA ARG A 48 -15.80 18.49 -5.81
C ARG A 48 -14.38 18.85 -5.41
N ALA A 49 -13.42 17.93 -5.43
CA ALA A 49 -12.03 18.29 -5.22
C ALA A 49 -11.05 17.36 -5.96
N PRO A 50 -10.01 17.91 -6.63
CA PRO A 50 -8.94 17.09 -7.21
C PRO A 50 -8.26 16.23 -6.13
N PRO A 51 -7.64 15.10 -6.51
CA PRO A 51 -7.10 14.12 -5.56
C PRO A 51 -5.82 14.64 -4.88
N THR A 52 -5.98 15.53 -3.90
CA THR A 52 -4.94 15.82 -2.91
C THR A 52 -5.12 14.86 -1.75
N HIS A 53 -4.03 14.21 -1.33
CA HIS A 53 -3.94 13.22 -0.24
C HIS A 53 -4.06 11.74 -0.61
N ARG A 54 -3.10 11.26 -1.44
CA ARG A 54 -2.23 10.22 -0.88
C ARG A 54 -1.59 10.85 0.35
N LYS A 55 -1.90 10.37 1.57
CA LYS A 55 -1.17 10.81 2.76
C LYS A 55 0.31 10.55 2.46
N LYS A 56 1.07 11.61 2.17
CA LYS A 56 2.51 11.51 1.96
C LYS A 56 3.04 10.94 3.27
N HIS A 57 3.69 9.79 3.21
CA HIS A 57 4.42 9.28 4.37
C HIS A 57 5.43 10.37 4.71
N HIS A 58 5.20 11.10 5.79
CA HIS A 58 6.04 12.23 6.21
C HIS A 58 7.21 11.69 7.04
N VAL A 59 7.83 10.62 6.53
CA VAL A 59 9.06 10.06 7.09
C VAL A 59 10.18 10.78 6.38
N HIS A 60 10.80 11.71 7.10
CA HIS A 60 12.02 12.35 6.64
C HIS A 60 13.19 11.66 7.33
N PHE A 61 14.18 11.28 6.54
CA PHE A 61 15.46 10.81 7.06
C PHE A 61 16.37 12.01 7.30
N SER A 62 17.33 11.85 8.20
CA SER A 62 18.32 12.90 8.42
C SER A 62 19.12 13.11 7.13
N VAL A 63 19.50 14.36 6.85
CA VAL A 63 20.17 14.66 5.58
C VAL A 63 21.53 13.97 5.46
N THR A 64 22.20 13.72 6.60
CA THR A 64 23.43 12.93 6.70
C THR A 64 23.22 11.49 6.25
N ASP A 65 22.12 10.85 6.67
CA ASP A 65 21.81 9.46 6.27
C ASP A 65 21.48 9.39 4.78
N VAL A 66 20.77 10.41 4.25
CA VAL A 66 20.41 10.48 2.82
C VAL A 66 21.63 10.68 1.94
N ILE A 67 22.61 11.50 2.36
CA ILE A 67 23.88 11.67 1.63
C ILE A 67 24.70 10.38 1.66
N GLN A 68 24.82 9.74 2.83
CA GLN A 68 25.56 8.49 2.95
C GLN A 68 24.97 7.40 2.05
N ASP A 69 23.64 7.27 2.03
CA ASP A 69 22.94 6.37 1.13
C ASP A 69 23.20 6.70 -0.36
N ALA A 70 23.17 7.98 -0.73
CA ALA A 70 23.49 8.41 -2.09
C ALA A 70 24.94 8.08 -2.51
N ILE A 71 25.90 8.19 -1.58
CA ILE A 71 27.31 7.79 -1.80
C ILE A 71 27.41 6.28 -2.00
N ILE A 72 26.78 5.48 -1.13
CA ILE A 72 26.77 4.00 -1.23
C ILE A 72 26.14 3.54 -2.56
N ARG A 73 25.11 4.24 -3.03
CA ARG A 73 24.45 3.98 -4.31
C ARG A 73 25.22 4.53 -5.52
N HIS A 74 26.33 5.24 -5.33
CA HIS A 74 27.07 5.96 -6.37
C HIS A 74 26.19 6.93 -7.19
N ASP A 75 25.21 7.57 -6.53
CA ASP A 75 24.36 8.58 -7.17
C ASP A 75 24.98 9.97 -7.02
N ASP A 76 25.99 10.25 -7.86
CA ASP A 76 26.74 11.52 -7.83
C ASP A 76 25.83 12.74 -8.06
N LYS A 77 24.71 12.58 -8.78
CA LYS A 77 23.75 13.67 -9.03
C LYS A 77 22.99 14.04 -7.77
N GLU A 78 22.56 13.04 -7.01
CA GLU A 78 21.87 13.25 -5.74
C GLU A 78 22.81 13.80 -4.68
N VAL A 79 24.05 13.31 -4.62
CA VAL A 79 25.11 13.86 -3.74
C VAL A 79 25.35 15.34 -4.06
N LEU A 80 25.55 15.71 -5.33
CA LEU A 80 25.77 17.10 -5.72
C LEU A 80 24.57 18.01 -5.42
N ARG A 81 23.34 17.49 -5.53
CA ARG A 81 22.13 18.25 -5.18
C ARG A 81 22.08 18.52 -3.68
N LEU A 82 22.31 17.49 -2.86
CA LEU A 82 22.28 17.61 -1.40
C LEU A 82 23.37 18.57 -0.91
N LEU A 83 24.58 18.50 -1.48
CA LEU A 83 25.66 19.44 -1.18
C LEU A 83 25.32 20.89 -1.55
N LYS A 84 24.63 21.12 -2.66
CA LYS A 84 24.17 22.46 -3.06
C LYS A 84 23.07 23.00 -2.14
N ASP A 85 22.26 22.12 -1.55
CA ASP A 85 21.20 22.48 -0.62
C ASP A 85 21.72 22.83 0.80
N GLY A 86 23.05 22.87 0.99
CA GLY A 86 23.69 23.43 2.19
C GLY A 86 24.05 22.39 3.25
N THR A 87 24.22 21.13 2.87
CA THR A 87 24.57 20.07 3.81
C THR A 87 26.05 20.16 4.18
N ASP A 88 26.33 20.28 5.48
CA ASP A 88 27.71 20.30 5.98
C ASP A 88 28.33 18.90 5.88
N LEU A 89 29.36 18.78 5.04
CA LEU A 89 30.17 17.58 4.82
C LEU A 89 30.83 17.06 6.11
N ASN A 90 31.03 17.94 7.10
CA ASN A 90 31.66 17.59 8.38
C ASN A 90 30.63 17.21 9.45
N SER A 91 29.34 17.08 9.08
CA SER A 91 28.32 16.63 10.01
C SER A 91 28.67 15.21 10.48
N PRO A 92 28.75 14.97 11.80
CA PRO A 92 29.06 13.65 12.31
C PRO A 92 27.96 12.68 11.88
N ILE A 93 28.36 11.61 11.19
CA ILE A 93 27.43 10.51 10.90
C ILE A 93 27.09 9.78 12.21
N SER A 94 25.94 9.11 12.26
CA SER A 94 25.49 8.41 13.48
C SER A 94 26.48 7.35 13.98
N SER A 95 27.45 6.92 13.17
CA SER A 95 28.53 6.00 13.53
C SER A 95 29.79 6.70 14.09
N GLY A 96 29.79 8.02 14.24
CA GLY A 96 30.91 8.81 14.79
C GLY A 96 32.05 9.10 13.82
N GLY A 97 31.90 8.75 12.53
CA GLY A 97 32.83 9.10 11.47
C GLY A 97 32.55 10.47 10.81
N SER A 98 33.37 10.81 9.83
CA SER A 98 33.10 11.85 8.84
C SER A 98 32.71 11.19 7.50
N LEU A 99 32.08 11.93 6.60
CA LEU A 99 31.79 11.45 5.24
C LEU A 99 33.06 11.31 4.36
N LEU A 100 34.19 11.85 4.83
CA LEU A 100 35.55 11.75 4.27
C LEU A 100 36.42 10.83 5.13
#